data_AF-A0AAE3AA12-F1
#
_entry.id   AF-A0AAE3AA12-F1
#
_cell.length_a   1.000
_cell.length_b   1.000
_cell.length_c   1.000
_cell.angle_alpha   90.00
_cell.angle_beta   90.00
_cell.angle_gamma   90.00
#
_symmetry.space_group_name_H-M   'P 1'
#
loop_
_entity.id
_entity.type
_entity.pdbx_description
1 polymer ?
#
loop_
_entity_poly.entity_id
_entity_poly.type
_entity_poly.pdbx_seq_one_letter_code
_entity_poly.pdbx_strand_id
1 'polypeptide(L)'
;MKRLLILTGDVIGFSNREENLKLSDAAVQLMIRTFEEFAKLEKSLILEANFHKRELQQLQDIAKTYDYEVMTLVLEADLHILHERYMNRMKNCCKRLTVL
;
A
#
# COMPACT_ATOMS: atom_id res chain seq x y z
N MET A 1 0.75 2.11 -1.58
CA MET A 1 -0.49 1.38 -1.96
C MET A 1 -1.13 1.78 -3.31
N LYS A 2 -1.03 3.04 -3.78
CA LYS A 2 -1.69 3.47 -5.04
C LYS A 2 -1.24 2.70 -6.30
N ARG A 3 0.00 2.21 -6.39
CA ARG A 3 0.52 1.55 -7.60
C ARG A 3 -0.09 0.18 -7.88
N LEU A 4 -0.31 -0.66 -6.87
CA LEU A 4 -0.99 -1.95 -7.06
C LEU A 4 -2.45 -1.76 -7.46
N LEU A 5 -3.13 -0.80 -6.81
CA LEU A 5 -4.52 -0.46 -7.10
C LEU A 5 -4.71 0.12 -8.52
N ILE A 6 -3.70 0.82 -9.06
CA ILE A 6 -3.70 1.30 -10.46
C ILE A 6 -3.69 0.11 -11.43
N LEU A 7 -2.81 -0.88 -11.23
CA LEU A 7 -2.73 -2.05 -12.11
C LEU A 7 -4.03 -2.87 -12.11
N THR A 8 -4.61 -3.16 -10.93
CA THR A 8 -5.88 -3.89 -10.85
C THR A 8 -7.06 -3.05 -11.28
N GLY A 9 -7.09 -1.76 -10.96
CA GLY A 9 -8.14 -0.83 -11.38
C GLY A 9 -8.16 -0.57 -12.89
N ASP A 10 -7.00 -0.53 -13.55
CA ASP A 10 -6.91 -0.33 -15.01
C ASP A 10 -7.39 -1.57 -15.80
N VAL A 11 -7.29 -2.78 -15.22
CA VAL A 11 -7.71 -4.04 -15.86
C VAL A 11 -9.14 -4.44 -15.48
N ILE A 12 -9.51 -4.32 -14.21
CA ILE A 12 -10.79 -4.80 -13.68
C ILE A 12 -11.85 -3.69 -13.70
N GLY A 13 -11.43 -2.43 -13.57
CA GLY A 13 -12.33 -1.30 -13.36
C GLY A 13 -13.02 -1.34 -11.99
N PHE A 14 -13.52 -0.21 -11.53
CA PHE A 14 -14.48 -0.14 -10.44
C PHE A 14 -15.43 1.03 -10.66
N SER A 15 -16.71 0.80 -10.39
CA SER A 15 -17.78 1.77 -10.64
C SER A 15 -18.26 2.45 -9.36
N ASN A 16 -17.96 1.85 -8.21
CA ASN A 16 -18.42 2.32 -6.91
C ASN A 16 -17.34 2.18 -5.82
N ARG A 17 -17.59 2.82 -4.68
CA ARG A 17 -16.68 2.82 -3.52
C ARG A 17 -16.49 1.43 -2.92
N GLU A 18 -17.51 0.58 -2.97
CA GLU A 18 -17.46 -0.76 -2.38
C GLU A 18 -16.53 -1.69 -3.17
N GLU A 19 -16.59 -1.64 -4.49
CA GLU A 19 -15.67 -2.35 -5.39
C GLU A 19 -14.23 -1.88 -5.19
N ASN A 20 -14.02 -0.57 -5.05
CA ASN A 20 -12.70 -0.03 -4.76
C ASN A 20 -12.14 -0.54 -3.42
N LEU A 21 -12.98 -0.65 -2.40
CA LEU A 21 -12.60 -1.23 -1.11
C LEU A 21 -12.22 -2.72 -1.24
N LYS A 22 -13.00 -3.50 -1.99
CA LYS A 22 -12.69 -4.92 -2.25
C LYS A 22 -11.38 -5.09 -3.02
N LEU A 23 -11.13 -4.24 -4.02
CA LEU A 23 -9.87 -4.22 -4.77
C LEU A 23 -8.69 -3.83 -3.88
N SER A 24 -8.90 -2.88 -2.97
CA SER A 24 -7.88 -2.48 -2.00
C SER A 24 -7.54 -3.61 -1.03
N ASP A 25 -8.55 -4.32 -0.51
CA ASP A 25 -8.34 -5.47 0.37
C ASP A 25 -7.59 -6.60 -0.36
N ALA A 26 -7.99 -6.92 -1.59
CA ALA A 26 -7.31 -7.91 -2.43
C ALA A 26 -5.84 -7.52 -2.72
N ALA A 27 -5.56 -6.23 -2.96
CA ALA A 27 -4.21 -5.73 -3.18
C ALA A 27 -3.34 -5.87 -1.92
N VAL A 28 -3.90 -5.63 -0.74
CA VAL A 28 -3.23 -5.84 0.55
C VAL A 28 -2.93 -7.33 0.75
N GLN A 29 -3.89 -8.21 0.48
CA GLN A 29 -3.64 -9.67 0.57
C GLN A 29 -2.53 -10.11 -0.37
N LEU A 30 -2.52 -9.63 -1.62
CA LEU A 30 -1.44 -9.94 -2.57
C LEU A 30 -0.07 -9.45 -2.06
N MET A 31 -0.03 -8.28 -1.43
CA MET A 31 1.18 -7.74 -0.83
C MET A 31 1.70 -8.61 0.32
N ILE A 32 0.82 -9.06 1.21
CA ILE A 32 1.17 -9.95 2.32
C ILE A 32 1.68 -11.30 1.80
N ARG A 33 1.05 -11.86 0.78
CA ARG A 33 1.52 -13.11 0.13
C ARG A 33 2.88 -12.93 -0.53
N THR A 34 3.10 -11.79 -1.18
CA THR A 34 4.42 -11.46 -1.75
C THR A 34 5.48 -11.36 -0.67
N PHE A 35 5.17 -10.72 0.46
CA PHE A 35 6.07 -10.65 1.61
C PHE A 35 6.43 -12.05 2.15
N GLU A 36 5.45 -12.94 2.28
CA GLU A 36 5.65 -14.32 2.72
C GLU A 36 6.65 -15.07 1.83
N GLU A 37 6.51 -14.97 0.50
CA GLU A 37 7.41 -15.63 -0.44
C GLU A 37 8.83 -15.07 -0.39
N PHE A 38 8.99 -13.76 -0.22
CA PHE A 38 10.31 -13.16 -0.07
C PHE A 38 10.97 -13.51 1.27
N ALA A 39 10.19 -13.63 2.34
CA ALA A 39 10.67 -14.08 3.64
C ALA A 39 11.22 -15.51 3.54
N LYS A 40 10.51 -16.41 2.84
CA LYS A 40 10.97 -17.79 2.56
C LYS A 40 12.28 -17.85 1.77
N LEU A 41 12.48 -16.90 0.84
CA LEU A 41 13.64 -16.84 -0.03
C LEU A 41 14.80 -16.01 0.54
N GLU A 42 14.65 -15.50 1.76
CA GLU A 42 15.60 -14.60 2.44
C GLU A 42 15.99 -13.39 1.56
N LYS A 43 15.01 -12.84 0.83
CA LYS A 43 15.20 -11.67 -0.03
C LYS A 43 14.69 -10.40 0.61
N SER A 44 15.43 -9.32 0.47
CA SER A 44 15.03 -7.99 0.92
C SER A 44 13.93 -7.41 0.03
N LEU A 45 12.97 -6.72 0.64
CA LEU A 45 11.93 -5.98 -0.08
C LEU A 45 11.47 -4.75 0.71
N ILE A 46 10.85 -3.80 0.01
CA ILE A 46 10.24 -2.62 0.61
C ILE A 46 8.74 -2.65 0.36
N LEU A 47 7.96 -2.57 1.43
CA LEU A 47 6.50 -2.41 1.34
C LEU A 47 6.11 -0.98 1.68
N GLU A 48 5.25 -0.39 0.85
CA GLU A 48 4.65 0.92 1.08
C GLU A 48 3.13 0.80 1.07
N ALA A 49 2.54 0.96 2.25
CA ALA A 49 1.09 0.99 2.44
C ALA A 49 0.72 1.75 3.71
N ASN A 50 -0.51 2.23 3.75
CA ASN A 50 -1.14 2.67 4.99
C ASN A 50 -1.61 1.43 5.75
N PHE A 51 -0.71 0.81 6.51
CA PHE A 51 -1.02 -0.44 7.18
C PHE A 51 -1.99 -0.24 8.34
N HIS A 52 -3.01 -1.09 8.41
CA HIS A 52 -3.86 -1.23 9.57
C HIS A 52 -3.25 -2.20 10.58
N LYS A 53 -3.69 -2.13 11.86
CA LYS A 53 -3.18 -3.00 12.94
C LYS A 53 -3.20 -4.49 12.58
N ARG A 54 -4.26 -4.94 11.90
CA ARG A 54 -4.43 -6.34 11.48
C ARG A 54 -3.33 -6.78 10.51
N GLU A 55 -3.00 -5.94 9.53
CA GLU A 55 -2.02 -6.23 8.49
C GLU A 55 -0.60 -6.23 9.07
N LEU A 56 -0.31 -5.26 9.96
CA LEU A 56 0.96 -5.22 10.69
C LEU A 56 1.18 -6.49 11.52
N GLN A 57 0.14 -6.96 12.22
CA GLN A 57 0.23 -8.19 12.99
C GLN A 57 0.56 -9.40 12.09
N GLN A 58 -0.12 -9.51 10.94
CA GLN A 58 0.15 -10.60 9.99
C GLN A 58 1.58 -10.57 9.46
N LEU A 59 2.12 -9.39 9.12
CA LEU A 59 3.50 -9.24 8.66
C LEU A 59 4.50 -9.62 9.77
N GLN A 60 4.24 -9.23 11.02
CA GLN A 60 5.07 -9.60 12.16
C GLN A 60 5.06 -11.11 12.42
N ASP A 61 3.91 -11.76 12.29
CA ASP A 61 3.79 -13.21 12.50
C ASP A 61 4.55 -13.99 11.41
N ILE A 62 4.46 -13.54 10.15
CA ILE A 62 5.25 -14.09 9.04
C ILE A 62 6.75 -13.88 9.29
N ALA A 63 7.16 -12.67 9.68
CA ALA A 63 8.57 -12.37 9.96
C ALA A 63 9.15 -13.27 11.05
N LYS A 64 8.41 -13.48 12.15
CA LYS A 64 8.81 -14.41 13.22
C LYS A 64 8.90 -15.85 12.75
N THR A 65 8.00 -16.27 11.85
CA THR A 65 7.96 -17.65 11.33
C THR A 65 9.22 -17.99 10.53
N TYR A 66 9.77 -17.02 9.80
CA TYR A 66 10.93 -17.20 8.92
C TYR A 66 12.21 -16.55 9.46
N ASP A 67 12.23 -16.13 10.73
CA ASP A 67 13.34 -15.38 11.35
C ASP A 67 13.83 -14.18 10.49
N TYR A 68 12.88 -13.48 9.87
CA TYR A 68 13.14 -12.42 8.92
C TYR A 68 13.27 -11.06 9.62
N GLU A 69 14.38 -10.36 9.38
CA GLU A 69 14.62 -9.04 9.95
C GLU A 69 13.71 -7.98 9.27
N VAL A 70 12.96 -7.22 10.08
CA VAL A 70 12.04 -6.19 9.59
C VAL A 70 12.38 -4.83 10.19
N MET A 71 12.46 -3.81 9.33
CA MET A 71 12.53 -2.41 9.73
C MET A 71 11.24 -1.69 9.36
N THR A 72 10.58 -1.07 10.36
CA THR A 72 9.36 -0.29 10.16
C THR A 72 9.68 1.20 10.17
N LEU A 73 9.27 1.92 9.12
CA LEU A 73 9.34 3.37 9.03
C LEU A 73 7.93 3.95 9.05
N VAL A 74 7.61 4.74 10.08
CA VAL A 74 6.31 5.42 10.21
C VAL A 74 6.45 6.87 9.76
N LEU A 75 5.61 7.29 8.82
CA LEU A 75 5.57 8.66 8.31
C LEU A 75 4.34 9.38 8.86
N GLU A 76 4.57 10.37 9.72
CA GLU A 76 3.52 11.18 10.34
C GLU A 76 3.61 12.64 9.88
N ALA A 77 2.47 13.32 9.82
CA ALA A 77 2.39 14.75 9.50
C ALA A 77 1.13 15.35 10.13
N ASP A 78 1.18 16.66 10.39
CA ASP A 78 0.02 17.38 10.92
C ASP A 78 -1.19 17.29 9.99
N LEU A 79 -2.37 17.19 10.59
CA LEU A 79 -3.64 17.05 9.87
C LEU A 79 -3.86 18.18 8.85
N HIS A 80 -3.49 19.41 9.22
CA HIS A 80 -3.61 20.58 8.33
C HIS A 80 -2.77 20.41 7.06
N ILE A 81 -1.53 19.94 7.20
CA ILE A 81 -0.61 19.68 6.08
C ILE A 81 -1.13 18.54 5.21
N LEU A 82 -1.64 17.46 5.82
CA LEU A 82 -2.22 16.33 5.09
C LEU A 82 -3.43 16.75 4.26
N HIS A 83 -4.30 17.58 4.84
CA HIS A 83 -5.48 18.13 4.17
C HIS A 83 -5.08 19.04 2.99
N GLU A 84 -4.12 19.94 3.19
CA GLU A 84 -3.62 20.81 2.12
C GLU A 84 -3.06 19.99 0.94
N ARG A 85 -2.23 18.98 1.24
CA ARG A 85 -1.68 18.06 0.23
C ARG A 85 -2.77 17.28 -0.49
N TYR A 86 -3.85 16.90 0.19
CA TYR A 86 -5.00 16.23 -0.43
C TYR A 86 -5.72 17.17 -1.41
N MET A 87 -6.05 18.39 -0.97
CA MET A 87 -6.70 19.39 -1.81
C MET A 87 -5.86 19.76 -3.03
N ASN A 88 -4.55 19.88 -2.87
CA ASN A 88 -3.62 20.14 -3.97
C ASN A 88 -3.62 18.98 -5.00
N ARG A 89 -3.65 17.73 -4.52
CA ARG A 89 -3.77 16.55 -5.40
C ARG A 89 -5.08 16.52 -6.18
N MET A 90 -6.21 16.91 -5.57
CA MET A 90 -7.48 16.97 -6.28
C MET A 90 -7.48 18.06 -7.36
N LYS A 91 -6.97 19.25 -7.04
CA LYS A 91 -6.91 20.38 -7.98
C LYS A 91 -6.00 20.10 -9.18
N ASN A 92 -4.92 19.36 -8.97
CA ASN A 92 -3.95 19.02 -10.02
C ASN A 92 -4.20 17.69 -10.73
N CYS A 93 -5.28 16.96 -10.39
CA CYS A 93 -5.56 15.61 -10.92
C CYS A 93 -5.70 15.57 -12.47
N CYS A 94 -5.97 16.71 -13.12
CA CYS A 94 -6.03 16.82 -14.58
C CYS A 94 -4.67 17.14 -15.25
N LYS A 95 -3.62 17.44 -14.48
CA LYS A 95 -2.25 17.55 -15.01
C LYS A 95 -1.53 16.24 -14.70
N ARG A 96 -1.62 15.31 -15.66
CA ARG A 96 -0.66 14.19 -15.76
C ARG A 96 0.73 14.77 -15.49
N LEU A 97 1.42 14.22 -14.50
CA LEU A 97 2.81 14.52 -14.20
C LEU A 97 3.63 14.38 -15.47
N THR A 98 3.90 15.49 -16.15
CA THR A 98 5.14 15.66 -16.90
C THR A 98 6.14 16.12 -15.85
N VAL A 99 6.96 15.19 -15.37
CA VAL A 99 8.16 15.50 -14.60
C VAL A 99 9.32 15.03 -15.46
N LEU A 100 9.95 16.00 -16.13
CA LEU A 100 11.38 15.98 -16.40
C LEU A 100 12.07 16.62 -15.20
#